data_AF-A0A7X8VPK9-F1
#
_entry.id   AF-A0A7X8VPK9-F1
#
_cell.length_a   1.000
_cell.length_b   1.000
_cell.length_c   1.000
_cell.angle_alpha   90.00
_cell.angle_beta   90.00
_cell.angle_gamma   90.00
#
_symmetry.space_group_name_H-M   'P 1'
#
loop_
_entity.id
_entity.type
_entity.pdbx_description
1 polymer ?
#
loop_
_entity_poly.entity_id
_entity_poly.type
_entity_poly.pdbx_seq_one_letter_code
_entity_poly.pdbx_strand_id
1 'polypeptide(L)'
;MSFFAVKARLSLFWGCFFLLALFSSHADVVGSSLSAQRVAAIDSFCEQQFDTLPATKAEAELLRRVISAFKDKFAPATEALLLEDDALLLTQELLQQRAAEQYPIPDAEEQQRLAEEEFPLYKRGDRVRIVHKKNPFATTVTEGVLYEARNGIIKLANVSIRVRDMMDISGNEAEALKFDQKATLLRREQFIENLLKQRSQAQTEWMLQNQESVEEEAMQTCARRNEEAGYTFVSGIWTSGEQFLERAALLAYNRLNSLKQVAEKRAMLLAEQSLEAQMQTVELSGKIAPPGSWISPAAELNRRAKAESQRLQAIAAAKEAELKRQEEKKTRLEEERLAKERQKQEEEARKQQALLDSQVVMPPTRARSKMPLYAALAVIVLLIAGGVFYFWRRKGEEEVDFGKFFEGKGRLQKEFWARVEANPDRFKYVAYLFPHMNDANNALSKLTYIDTARDGNLTCKRDIFFGAYPHQEGAVCFVGGEKLNYALWREASAILPELPGAEYFKVSTEPAVRLELPDMTAISSDGELQIKSLGVEDVTNELGEFSRCYRYSVESKERALEFLEKTAVGEEGVVIHVETPEGVFGKDLNGIFEM
;
A
#
# COMPACT_ATOMS: atom_id res chain seq x y z
N MET A 1 -17.91 -10.03 -40.98
CA MET A 1 -17.62 -9.36 -39.69
C MET A 1 -17.79 -10.28 -38.47
N SER A 2 -18.04 -11.59 -38.64
CA SER A 2 -18.27 -12.55 -37.55
C SER A 2 -17.02 -13.27 -37.02
N PHE A 3 -15.86 -13.13 -37.68
CA PHE A 3 -14.64 -13.86 -37.29
C PHE A 3 -13.76 -13.17 -36.24
N PHE A 4 -13.92 -11.86 -36.03
CA PHE A 4 -13.17 -11.08 -35.04
C PHE A 4 -13.78 -11.16 -33.63
N ALA A 5 -15.10 -11.25 -33.53
CA ALA A 5 -15.80 -11.34 -32.24
C ALA A 5 -15.55 -12.68 -31.50
N VAL A 6 -15.34 -13.78 -32.23
CA VAL A 6 -15.10 -15.12 -31.65
C VAL A 6 -13.67 -15.27 -31.11
N LYS A 7 -12.68 -14.64 -31.76
CA LYS A 7 -11.28 -14.65 -31.26
C LYS A 7 -11.10 -13.78 -30.02
N ALA A 8 -11.75 -12.62 -29.96
CA ALA A 8 -11.70 -11.73 -28.80
C ALA A 8 -12.37 -12.35 -27.57
N ARG A 9 -13.48 -13.09 -27.74
CA ARG A 9 -14.16 -13.78 -26.64
C ARG A 9 -13.39 -14.98 -26.09
N LEU A 10 -12.62 -15.71 -26.92
CA LEU A 10 -11.76 -16.81 -26.45
C LEU A 10 -10.50 -16.31 -25.72
N SER A 11 -9.90 -15.19 -26.16
CA SER A 11 -8.72 -14.61 -25.49
C SER A 11 -9.06 -13.93 -24.18
N LEU A 12 -10.24 -13.27 -24.09
CA LEU A 12 -10.76 -12.72 -22.83
C LEU A 12 -11.11 -13.83 -21.82
N PHE A 13 -11.66 -14.97 -22.28
CA PHE A 13 -11.96 -16.08 -21.37
C PHE A 13 -10.71 -16.81 -20.85
N TRP A 14 -9.67 -16.97 -21.67
CA TRP A 14 -8.39 -17.49 -21.20
C TRP A 14 -7.65 -16.49 -20.32
N GLY A 15 -7.75 -15.19 -20.61
CA GLY A 15 -7.26 -14.12 -19.74
C GLY A 15 -7.95 -14.10 -18.37
N CYS A 16 -9.28 -14.25 -18.32
CA CYS A 16 -10.02 -14.31 -17.05
C CYS A 16 -9.81 -15.62 -16.28
N PHE A 17 -9.55 -16.75 -16.95
CA PHE A 17 -9.22 -18.01 -16.24
C PHE A 17 -7.78 -18.00 -15.71
N PHE A 18 -6.85 -17.36 -16.41
CA PHE A 18 -5.51 -17.10 -15.90
C PHE A 18 -5.52 -16.05 -14.79
N LEU A 19 -6.37 -15.02 -14.88
CA LEU A 19 -6.55 -14.03 -13.81
C LEU A 19 -7.22 -14.64 -12.59
N LEU A 20 -8.25 -15.50 -12.72
CA LEU A 20 -8.83 -16.21 -11.57
C LEU A 20 -7.86 -17.23 -10.94
N ALA A 21 -6.95 -17.82 -11.72
CA ALA A 21 -5.86 -18.65 -11.20
C ALA A 21 -4.71 -17.83 -10.58
N LEU A 22 -4.50 -16.58 -11.04
CA LEU A 22 -3.46 -15.67 -10.51
C LEU A 22 -3.95 -14.86 -9.30
N PHE A 23 -5.24 -14.57 -9.17
CA PHE A 23 -5.87 -13.99 -7.97
C PHE A 23 -6.00 -15.00 -6.82
N SER A 24 -5.53 -16.24 -7.00
CA SER A 24 -5.26 -17.18 -5.89
C SER A 24 -3.89 -16.93 -5.25
N SER A 25 -3.18 -15.87 -5.64
CA SER A 25 -1.84 -15.61 -5.13
C SER A 25 -1.61 -14.10 -5.04
N HIS A 26 -1.26 -13.64 -3.82
CA HIS A 26 -0.79 -12.29 -3.44
C HIS A 26 -1.95 -11.27 -3.28
N ALA A 27 -2.52 -11.00 -2.10
CA ALA A 27 -1.97 -11.02 -0.74
C ALA A 27 -2.99 -11.59 0.28
N ASP A 28 -2.53 -12.54 1.08
CA ASP A 28 -3.07 -12.93 2.39
C ASP A 28 -2.03 -13.90 2.97
N VAL A 29 -1.15 -13.45 3.88
CA VAL A 29 -0.30 -14.41 4.61
C VAL A 29 -0.91 -14.65 5.98
N VAL A 30 -1.98 -15.45 5.97
CA VAL A 30 -2.28 -16.35 7.07
C VAL A 30 -2.54 -17.73 6.46
N GLY A 31 -1.88 -18.76 7.01
CA GLY A 31 -1.68 -20.08 6.41
C GLY A 31 -0.29 -20.22 5.79
N SER A 32 0.56 -21.08 6.36
CA SER A 32 1.88 -21.37 5.79
C SER A 32 1.76 -22.40 4.65
N SER A 33 2.91 -22.77 4.07
CA SER A 33 3.01 -23.88 3.11
C SER A 33 2.32 -25.18 3.59
N LEU A 34 2.26 -25.44 4.90
CA LEU A 34 1.64 -26.66 5.42
C LEU A 34 0.11 -26.61 5.33
N SER A 35 -0.54 -25.50 5.71
CA SER A 35 -2.00 -25.37 5.56
C SER A 35 -2.43 -25.51 4.10
N ALA A 36 -1.69 -24.88 3.18
CA ALA A 36 -1.95 -24.98 1.74
C ALA A 36 -1.85 -26.44 1.24
N GLN A 37 -0.84 -27.19 1.70
CA GLN A 37 -0.69 -28.62 1.35
C GLN A 37 -1.86 -29.46 1.88
N ARG A 38 -2.32 -29.21 3.11
CA ARG A 38 -3.45 -29.93 3.71
C ARG A 38 -4.76 -29.68 2.95
N VAL A 39 -5.02 -28.43 2.56
CA VAL A 39 -6.19 -28.07 1.73
C VAL A 39 -6.10 -28.70 0.35
N ALA A 40 -4.95 -28.63 -0.31
CA ALA A 40 -4.74 -29.23 -1.63
C ALA A 40 -4.94 -30.76 -1.63
N ALA A 41 -4.59 -31.44 -0.54
CA ALA A 41 -4.84 -32.88 -0.38
C ALA A 41 -6.34 -33.22 -0.33
N ILE A 42 -7.15 -32.37 0.30
CA ILE A 42 -8.61 -32.54 0.32
C ILE A 42 -9.21 -32.18 -1.03
N ASP A 43 -8.78 -31.07 -1.63
CA ASP A 43 -9.26 -30.62 -2.94
C ASP A 43 -9.04 -31.69 -4.02
N SER A 44 -7.82 -32.24 -4.10
CA SER A 44 -7.51 -33.29 -5.08
C SER A 44 -8.32 -34.56 -4.86
N PHE A 45 -8.60 -34.91 -3.60
CA PHE A 45 -9.49 -36.03 -3.28
C PHE A 45 -10.94 -35.74 -3.69
N CYS A 46 -11.44 -34.53 -3.43
CA CYS A 46 -12.78 -34.12 -3.83
C CYS A 46 -12.96 -34.15 -5.35
N GLU A 47 -11.97 -33.67 -6.11
CA GLU A 47 -11.96 -33.70 -7.58
C GLU A 47 -12.10 -35.12 -8.14
N GLN A 48 -11.38 -36.09 -7.57
CA GLN A 48 -11.45 -37.49 -8.00
C GLN A 48 -12.81 -38.13 -7.70
N GLN A 49 -13.49 -37.69 -6.64
CA GLN A 49 -14.76 -38.27 -6.20
C GLN A 49 -15.98 -37.59 -6.82
N PHE A 50 -15.86 -36.34 -7.26
CA PHE A 50 -16.99 -35.48 -7.62
C PHE A 50 -17.92 -36.06 -8.69
N ASP A 51 -17.35 -36.60 -9.77
CA ASP A 51 -18.14 -37.18 -10.87
C ASP A 51 -18.87 -38.48 -10.49
N THR A 52 -18.47 -39.12 -9.40
CA THR A 52 -19.09 -40.36 -8.89
C THR A 52 -20.19 -40.11 -7.87
N LEU A 53 -20.47 -38.84 -7.55
CA LEU A 53 -21.45 -38.47 -6.54
C LEU A 53 -22.89 -38.64 -7.07
N PRO A 54 -23.82 -39.13 -6.23
CA PRO A 54 -25.24 -39.17 -6.58
C PRO A 54 -25.79 -37.75 -6.72
N ALA A 55 -26.65 -37.53 -7.72
CA ALA A 55 -27.28 -36.22 -7.95
C ALA A 55 -28.11 -35.73 -6.75
N THR A 56 -28.63 -36.66 -5.95
CA THR A 56 -29.31 -36.37 -4.68
C THR A 56 -28.32 -36.52 -3.52
N LYS A 57 -28.19 -35.47 -2.69
CA LYS A 57 -27.30 -35.42 -1.52
C LYS A 57 -25.78 -35.52 -1.82
N ALA A 58 -25.34 -35.02 -2.98
CA ALA A 58 -23.94 -35.02 -3.39
C ALA A 58 -22.99 -34.42 -2.34
N GLU A 59 -23.38 -33.31 -1.71
CA GLU A 59 -22.59 -32.61 -0.70
C GLU A 59 -22.35 -33.46 0.56
N ALA A 60 -23.42 -33.99 1.16
CA ALA A 60 -23.34 -34.80 2.37
C ALA A 60 -22.56 -36.11 2.15
N GLU A 61 -22.69 -36.71 0.96
CA GLU A 61 -21.96 -37.92 0.60
C GLU A 61 -20.47 -37.64 0.36
N LEU A 62 -20.14 -36.49 -0.26
CA LEU A 62 -18.76 -36.06 -0.43
C LEU A 62 -18.10 -35.80 0.93
N LEU A 63 -18.78 -35.10 1.83
CA LEU A 63 -18.32 -34.85 3.19
C LEU A 63 -18.05 -36.17 3.92
N ARG A 64 -18.98 -37.12 3.86
CA ARG A 64 -18.80 -38.45 4.48
C ARG A 64 -17.56 -39.17 3.96
N ARG A 65 -17.31 -39.12 2.65
CA ARG A 65 -16.10 -39.71 2.04
C ARG A 65 -14.83 -39.02 2.49
N VAL A 66 -14.81 -37.68 2.55
CA VAL A 66 -13.68 -36.89 3.05
C VAL A 66 -13.38 -37.24 4.52
N ILE A 67 -14.40 -37.24 5.39
CA ILE A 67 -14.23 -37.62 6.80
C ILE A 67 -13.65 -39.03 6.91
N SER A 68 -14.20 -40.00 6.17
CA SER A 68 -13.70 -41.38 6.22
C SER A 68 -12.25 -41.55 5.77
N ALA A 69 -11.78 -40.71 4.84
CA ALA A 69 -10.43 -40.81 4.28
C ALA A 69 -9.36 -40.04 5.08
N PHE A 70 -9.77 -39.00 5.83
CA PHE A 70 -8.84 -38.04 6.42
C PHE A 70 -8.98 -37.85 7.94
N LYS A 71 -10.00 -38.41 8.60
CA LYS A 71 -10.21 -38.25 10.05
C LYS A 71 -8.98 -38.61 10.89
N ASP A 72 -8.27 -39.68 10.53
CA ASP A 72 -7.07 -40.11 11.28
C ASP A 72 -5.81 -39.32 10.90
N LYS A 73 -5.82 -38.63 9.75
CA LYS A 73 -4.68 -37.84 9.26
C LYS A 73 -4.71 -36.40 9.78
N PHE A 74 -5.91 -35.85 9.98
CA PHE A 74 -6.12 -34.49 10.48
C PHE A 74 -6.85 -34.57 11.82
N ALA A 75 -6.10 -34.99 12.84
CA ALA A 75 -6.59 -35.05 14.22
C ALA A 75 -6.90 -33.64 14.76
N PRO A 76 -7.70 -33.53 15.83
CA PRO A 76 -7.94 -32.26 16.52
C PRO A 76 -6.63 -31.64 17.01
N ALA A 77 -6.61 -30.31 17.12
CA ALA A 77 -5.45 -29.60 17.63
C ALA A 77 -5.11 -30.02 19.08
N THR A 78 -3.83 -30.02 19.39
CA THR A 78 -3.28 -30.45 20.70
C THR A 78 -3.07 -29.29 21.66
N GLU A 79 -2.84 -28.08 21.14
CA GLU A 79 -2.61 -26.86 21.90
C GLU A 79 -3.69 -25.81 21.59
N ALA A 80 -3.75 -24.75 22.40
CA ALA A 80 -4.66 -23.63 22.17
C ALA A 80 -4.24 -22.83 20.93
N LEU A 81 -5.23 -22.32 20.20
CA LEU A 81 -5.01 -21.48 19.03
C LEU A 81 -4.37 -20.15 19.46
N LEU A 82 -3.24 -19.80 18.85
CA LEU A 82 -2.64 -18.47 18.97
C LEU A 82 -3.40 -17.50 18.06
N LEU A 83 -3.89 -16.43 18.66
CA LEU A 83 -4.64 -15.38 18.00
C LEU A 83 -3.75 -14.18 17.66
N GLU A 84 -4.34 -13.17 17.02
CA GLU A 84 -3.65 -11.92 16.68
C GLU A 84 -3.10 -11.20 17.92
N ASP A 85 -3.83 -11.24 19.04
CA ASP A 85 -3.37 -10.67 20.31
C ASP A 85 -2.07 -11.33 20.83
N ASP A 86 -1.94 -12.65 20.65
CA ASP A 86 -0.71 -13.38 21.02
C ASP A 86 0.46 -13.00 20.10
N ALA A 87 0.18 -12.73 18.83
CA ALA A 87 1.17 -12.24 17.88
C ALA A 87 1.62 -10.82 18.23
N LEU A 88 0.71 -9.94 18.66
CA LEU A 88 1.04 -8.58 19.12
C LEU A 88 1.95 -8.60 20.36
N LEU A 89 1.66 -9.50 21.32
CA LEU A 89 2.52 -9.70 22.48
C LEU A 89 3.92 -10.17 22.07
N LEU A 90 4.00 -11.16 21.17
CA LEU A 90 5.28 -11.65 20.65
C LEU A 90 6.05 -10.55 19.91
N THR A 91 5.38 -9.73 19.10
CA THR A 91 5.98 -8.56 18.43
C THR A 91 6.61 -7.63 19.43
N GLN A 92 5.89 -7.26 20.49
CA GLN A 92 6.40 -6.34 21.51
C GLN A 92 7.64 -6.90 22.20
N GLU A 93 7.65 -8.19 22.55
CA GLU A 93 8.81 -8.86 23.14
C GLU A 93 10.01 -8.85 22.19
N LEU A 94 9.80 -9.23 20.92
CA LEU A 94 10.86 -9.26 19.90
C LEU A 94 11.43 -7.87 19.62
N LEU A 95 10.58 -6.85 19.53
CA LEU A 95 10.99 -5.46 19.33
C LEU A 95 11.87 -4.99 20.49
N GLN A 96 11.45 -5.23 21.74
CA GLN A 96 12.23 -4.83 22.91
C GLN A 96 13.56 -5.55 22.99
N GLN A 97 13.59 -6.87 22.76
CA GLN A 97 14.81 -7.67 22.79
C GLN A 97 15.81 -7.18 21.73
N ARG A 98 15.37 -7.04 20.47
CA ARG A 98 16.24 -6.61 19.38
C ARG A 98 16.68 -5.16 19.50
N ALA A 99 15.81 -4.27 19.98
CA ALA A 99 16.20 -2.88 20.26
C ALA A 99 17.28 -2.81 21.35
N ALA A 100 17.16 -3.62 22.39
CA ALA A 100 18.16 -3.72 23.45
C ALA A 100 19.50 -4.30 22.96
N GLU A 101 19.46 -5.27 22.05
CA GLU A 101 20.67 -5.83 21.41
C GLU A 101 21.37 -4.81 20.50
N GLN A 102 20.59 -4.07 19.70
CA GLN A 102 21.13 -3.10 18.74
C GLN A 102 21.67 -1.83 19.42
N TYR A 103 20.97 -1.36 20.46
CA TYR A 103 21.31 -0.17 21.23
C TYR A 103 21.36 -0.50 22.72
N PRO A 104 22.41 -1.20 23.18
CA PRO A 104 22.53 -1.57 24.58
C PRO A 104 22.64 -0.33 25.46
N ILE A 105 21.91 -0.36 26.58
CA ILE A 105 22.03 0.64 27.65
C ILE A 105 23.17 0.17 28.56
N PRO A 106 24.28 0.93 28.67
CA PRO A 106 25.41 0.52 29.49
C PRO A 106 25.02 0.39 30.96
N ASP A 107 25.68 -0.50 31.70
CA ASP A 107 25.50 -0.63 33.14
C ASP A 107 26.02 0.60 33.89
N ALA A 108 25.56 0.82 35.13
CA ALA A 108 25.93 1.99 35.93
C ALA A 108 27.45 2.18 36.08
N GLU A 109 28.22 1.10 36.20
CA GLU A 109 29.69 1.15 36.27
C GLU A 109 30.32 1.61 34.95
N GLU A 110 29.79 1.14 33.83
CA GLU A 110 30.26 1.52 32.50
C GLU A 110 29.87 2.95 32.15
N GLN A 111 28.66 3.38 32.52
CA GLN A 111 28.23 4.78 32.42
C GLN A 111 29.20 5.72 33.16
N GLN A 112 29.58 5.36 34.39
CA GLN A 112 30.56 6.11 35.16
C GLN A 112 31.91 6.14 34.45
N ARG A 113 32.43 4.98 34.01
CA ARG A 113 33.71 4.89 33.28
C ARG A 113 33.73 5.81 32.05
N LEU A 114 32.70 5.75 31.21
CA LEU A 114 32.57 6.61 30.03
C LEU A 114 32.54 8.10 30.40
N ALA A 115 31.83 8.45 31.47
CA ALA A 115 31.79 9.83 31.96
C ALA A 115 33.14 10.29 32.53
N GLU A 116 33.90 9.40 33.18
CA GLU A 116 35.24 9.70 33.69
C GLU A 116 36.26 9.89 32.57
N GLU A 117 36.14 9.12 31.49
CA GLU A 117 36.96 9.22 30.28
C GLU A 117 36.70 10.54 29.53
N GLU A 118 35.44 10.91 29.34
CA GLU A 118 35.06 12.15 28.64
C GLU A 118 35.36 13.40 29.48
N PHE A 119 35.12 13.34 30.80
CA PHE A 119 35.34 14.43 31.74
C PHE A 119 36.34 14.03 32.84
N PRO A 120 37.65 13.98 32.53
CA PRO A 120 38.67 13.58 33.50
C PRO A 120 38.87 14.64 34.59
N LEU A 121 39.15 14.18 35.81
CA LEU A 121 39.46 15.05 36.95
C LEU A 121 40.91 14.83 37.39
N TYR A 122 41.68 15.92 37.53
CA TYR A 122 43.03 15.83 38.08
C TYR A 122 43.01 15.52 39.58
N LYS A 123 43.87 14.59 40.00
CA LYS A 123 44.04 14.16 41.39
C LYS A 123 45.27 14.80 42.00
N ARG A 124 45.27 14.91 43.34
CA ARG A 124 46.45 15.36 44.09
C ARG A 124 47.62 14.42 43.78
N GLY A 125 48.76 15.00 43.39
CA GLY A 125 49.96 14.26 42.99
C GLY A 125 50.18 14.20 41.48
N ASP A 126 49.19 14.57 40.66
CA ASP A 126 49.32 14.58 39.21
C ASP A 126 50.29 15.68 38.74
N ARG A 127 51.12 15.38 37.74
CA ARG A 127 51.92 16.40 37.05
C ARG A 127 51.05 17.08 36.01
N VAL A 128 50.81 18.37 36.19
CA VAL A 128 49.92 19.16 35.33
C VAL A 128 50.68 20.32 34.68
N ARG A 129 50.28 20.65 33.44
CA ARG A 129 50.79 21.78 32.67
C ARG A 129 49.64 22.77 32.47
N ILE A 130 49.71 23.90 33.15
CA ILE A 130 48.63 24.89 33.20
C ILE A 130 49.01 26.12 32.39
N VAL A 131 48.21 26.44 31.37
CA VAL A 131 48.29 27.72 30.66
C VAL A 131 47.36 28.70 31.35
N HIS A 132 47.88 29.84 31.81
CA HIS A 132 47.07 30.87 32.48
C HIS A 132 47.58 32.27 32.15
N LYS A 133 46.75 33.29 32.38
CA LYS A 133 47.19 34.68 32.27
C LYS A 133 48.08 35.04 33.44
N LYS A 134 49.28 35.56 33.15
CA LYS A 134 50.16 36.18 34.15
C LYS A 134 49.70 37.61 34.42
N ASN A 135 49.33 38.31 33.34
CA ASN A 135 48.76 39.66 33.30
C ASN A 135 47.66 39.70 32.22
N PRO A 136 46.79 40.73 32.15
CA PRO A 136 45.72 40.82 31.15
C PRO A 136 46.17 40.65 29.69
N PHE A 137 47.44 40.96 29.39
CA PHE A 137 48.02 40.95 28.06
C PHE A 137 49.00 39.79 27.78
N ALA A 138 49.32 38.95 28.78
CA ALA A 138 50.35 37.92 28.65
C ALA A 138 49.91 36.58 29.24
N THR A 139 49.97 35.52 28.43
CA THR A 139 49.78 34.14 28.85
C THR A 139 51.13 33.52 29.26
N THR A 140 51.10 32.65 30.25
CA THR A 140 52.27 31.89 30.71
C THR A 140 51.88 30.44 30.94
N VAL A 141 52.89 29.58 31.01
CA VAL A 141 52.72 28.14 31.21
C VAL A 141 53.43 27.74 32.48
N THR A 142 52.70 27.16 33.42
CA THR A 142 53.23 26.70 34.70
C THR A 142 53.09 25.18 34.76
N GLU A 143 54.21 24.49 34.98
CA GLU A 143 54.26 23.03 35.12
C GLU A 143 54.61 22.67 36.56
N GLY A 144 53.91 21.68 37.12
CA GLY A 144 54.14 21.28 38.50
C GLY A 144 53.28 20.12 38.96
N VAL A 145 53.50 19.69 40.20
CA VAL A 145 52.67 18.67 40.86
C VAL A 145 51.47 19.35 41.51
N LEU A 146 50.27 18.85 41.19
CA LEU A 146 49.02 19.35 41.77
C LEU A 146 48.96 19.00 43.26
N TYR A 147 48.93 20.03 44.11
CA TYR A 147 48.81 19.86 45.56
C TYR A 147 47.35 19.96 46.03
N GLU A 148 46.62 20.94 45.52
CA GLU A 148 45.23 21.21 45.89
C GLU A 148 44.53 22.01 44.80
N ALA A 149 43.29 21.68 44.46
CA ALA A 149 42.40 22.50 43.64
C ALA A 149 41.06 22.65 44.36
N ARG A 150 40.82 23.80 44.99
CA ARG A 150 39.58 24.09 45.73
C ARG A 150 39.19 25.55 45.58
N ASN A 151 37.88 25.82 45.53
CA ASN A 151 37.30 27.17 45.49
C ASN A 151 37.87 28.06 44.36
N GLY A 152 38.15 27.47 43.19
CA GLY A 152 38.67 28.20 42.03
C GLY A 152 40.16 28.58 42.13
N ILE A 153 40.91 28.01 43.08
CA ILE A 153 42.36 28.17 43.22
C ILE A 153 43.05 26.81 43.04
N ILE A 154 44.04 26.77 42.15
CA ILE A 154 44.90 25.63 41.85
C ILE A 154 46.28 25.90 42.45
N LYS A 155 46.75 25.01 43.33
CA LYS A 155 48.08 25.08 43.96
C LYS A 155 49.02 24.06 43.33
N LEU A 156 50.09 24.57 42.72
CA LEU A 156 51.23 23.82 42.21
C LEU A 156 52.43 24.09 43.12
N ALA A 157 52.63 23.27 44.15
CA ALA A 157 53.66 23.47 45.19
C ALA A 157 53.72 24.90 45.74
N ASN A 158 54.62 25.75 45.23
CA ASN A 158 54.83 27.14 45.68
C ASN A 158 54.04 28.19 44.87
N VAL A 159 53.28 27.78 43.84
CA VAL A 159 52.55 28.68 42.93
C VAL A 159 51.04 28.47 43.08
N SER A 160 50.28 29.56 43.21
CA SER A 160 48.80 29.54 43.24
C SER A 160 48.25 30.24 42.00
N ILE A 161 47.39 29.55 41.26
CA ILE A 161 46.78 30.01 40.00
C ILE A 161 45.26 30.00 40.20
N ARG A 162 44.54 31.02 39.73
CA ARG A 162 43.07 31.00 39.77
C ARG A 162 42.53 30.38 38.49
N VAL A 163 41.50 29.54 38.61
CA VAL A 163 40.81 28.92 37.46
C VAL A 163 40.29 29.99 36.48
N ARG A 164 39.85 31.15 36.99
CA ARG A 164 39.45 32.29 36.15
C ARG A 164 40.55 32.77 35.19
N ASP A 165 41.80 32.76 35.64
CA ASP A 165 42.95 33.18 34.83
C ASP A 165 43.24 32.17 33.68
N MET A 166 42.66 30.96 33.76
CA MET A 166 42.66 29.96 32.68
C MET A 166 41.48 30.12 31.71
N MET A 167 40.29 30.47 32.21
CA MET A 167 39.05 30.60 31.43
C MET A 167 39.10 31.74 30.41
N ASP A 168 39.83 32.82 30.69
CA ASP A 168 39.97 33.96 29.77
C ASP A 168 40.88 33.68 28.55
N ILE A 169 41.30 32.43 28.35
CA ILE A 169 42.14 31.95 27.23
C ILE A 169 41.29 31.06 26.34
N SER A 170 41.14 31.45 25.07
CA SER A 170 40.35 30.68 24.10
C SER A 170 40.86 29.24 23.96
N GLY A 171 39.96 28.27 24.10
CA GLY A 171 40.24 26.84 23.98
C GLY A 171 40.80 26.17 25.24
N ASN A 172 40.98 26.91 26.34
CA ASN A 172 41.52 26.38 27.60
C ASN A 172 40.43 25.99 28.63
N GLU A 173 39.16 26.21 28.29
CA GLU A 173 38.00 25.93 29.14
C GLU A 173 37.92 24.44 29.52
N ALA A 174 38.24 23.54 28.58
CA ALA A 174 38.24 22.10 28.81
C ALA A 174 39.33 21.66 29.81
N GLU A 175 40.52 22.29 29.78
CA GLU A 175 41.59 22.02 30.75
C GLU A 175 41.27 22.63 32.12
N ALA A 176 40.65 23.81 32.15
CA ALA A 176 40.22 24.45 33.39
C ALA A 176 39.16 23.63 34.14
N LEU A 177 38.24 22.98 33.41
CA LEU A 177 37.18 22.15 33.98
C LEU A 177 37.74 20.99 34.80
N LYS A 178 38.85 20.36 34.38
CA LYS A 178 39.47 19.20 35.05
C LYS A 178 39.92 19.48 36.50
N PHE A 179 40.02 20.74 36.90
CA PHE A 179 40.37 21.17 38.26
C PHE A 179 39.15 21.53 39.12
N ASP A 180 37.97 21.72 38.52
CA ASP A 180 36.73 22.01 39.24
C ASP A 180 35.92 20.73 39.43
N GLN A 181 36.02 20.16 40.63
CA GLN A 181 35.33 18.93 40.99
C GLN A 181 33.81 19.06 40.89
N LYS A 182 33.24 20.18 41.35
CA LYS A 182 31.77 20.35 41.38
C LYS A 182 31.23 20.49 39.96
N ALA A 183 31.88 21.32 39.13
CA ALA A 183 31.47 21.50 37.76
C ALA A 183 31.67 20.23 36.92
N THR A 184 32.76 19.49 37.14
CA THR A 184 33.04 18.22 36.42
C THR A 184 32.02 17.14 36.78
N LEU A 185 31.69 16.95 38.06
CA LEU A 185 30.69 15.96 38.48
C LEU A 185 29.31 16.26 37.88
N LEU A 186 28.88 17.53 37.88
CA LEU A 186 27.63 17.94 37.23
C LEU A 186 27.65 17.63 35.72
N ARG A 187 28.78 17.85 35.05
CA ARG A 187 28.93 17.54 33.61
C ARG A 187 28.90 16.04 33.36
N ARG A 188 29.47 15.23 34.24
CA ARG A 188 29.38 13.76 34.18
C ARG A 188 27.94 13.26 34.34
N GLU A 189 27.21 13.80 35.31
CA GLU A 189 25.78 13.48 35.50
C GLU A 189 24.97 13.84 34.24
N GLN A 190 25.13 15.07 33.73
CA GLN A 190 24.48 15.50 32.49
C GLN A 190 24.87 14.65 31.28
N PHE A 191 26.13 14.21 31.21
CA PHE A 191 26.59 13.32 30.15
C PHE A 191 25.90 11.97 30.22
N ILE A 192 25.81 11.36 31.40
CA ILE A 192 25.12 10.09 31.61
C ILE A 192 23.64 10.24 31.25
N GLU A 193 22.97 11.29 31.73
CA GLU A 193 21.57 11.57 31.38
C GLU A 193 21.36 11.71 29.87
N ASN A 194 22.24 12.45 29.18
CA ASN A 194 22.17 12.62 27.74
C ASN A 194 22.46 11.32 26.99
N LEU A 195 23.42 10.52 27.45
CA LEU A 195 23.75 9.22 26.88
C LEU A 195 22.55 8.28 26.97
N LEU A 196 21.95 8.17 28.15
CA LEU A 196 20.77 7.34 28.38
C LEU A 196 19.60 7.79 27.50
N LYS A 197 19.36 9.11 27.45
CA LYS A 197 18.30 9.69 26.61
C LYS A 197 18.53 9.41 25.12
N GLN A 198 19.76 9.57 24.63
CA GLN A 198 20.09 9.28 23.23
C GLN A 198 19.90 7.79 22.91
N ARG A 199 20.36 6.89 23.80
CA ARG A 199 20.21 5.44 23.61
C ARG A 199 18.76 5.00 23.68
N SER A 200 17.97 5.51 24.63
CA SER A 200 16.53 5.22 24.72
C SER A 200 15.77 5.75 23.50
N GLN A 201 16.12 6.96 23.02
CA GLN A 201 15.52 7.50 21.79
C GLN A 201 15.86 6.63 20.58
N ALA A 202 17.11 6.20 20.44
CA ALA A 202 17.52 5.31 19.36
C ALA A 202 16.81 3.94 19.42
N GLN A 203 16.59 3.37 20.60
CA GLN A 203 15.78 2.17 20.77
C GLN A 203 14.35 2.39 20.27
N THR A 204 13.70 3.48 20.69
CA THR A 204 12.32 3.79 20.27
C THR A 204 12.22 4.04 18.77
N GLU A 205 13.15 4.81 18.19
CA GLU A 205 13.20 5.06 16.75
C GLU A 205 13.41 3.78 15.96
N TRP A 206 14.27 2.89 16.45
CA TRP A 206 14.48 1.58 15.85
C TRP A 206 13.22 0.71 15.93
N MET A 207 12.54 0.66 17.07
CA MET A 207 11.29 -0.10 17.21
C MET A 207 10.23 0.40 16.23
N LEU A 208 10.05 1.71 16.09
CA LEU A 208 9.09 2.29 15.14
C LEU A 208 9.43 1.97 13.67
N GLN A 209 10.72 2.00 13.31
CA GLN A 209 11.16 1.71 11.95
C GLN A 209 11.04 0.22 11.57
N ASN A 210 11.13 -0.68 12.55
CA ASN A 210 11.15 -2.12 12.31
C ASN A 210 9.85 -2.81 12.73
N GLN A 211 8.83 -2.05 13.18
CA GLN A 211 7.57 -2.58 13.70
C GLN A 211 6.88 -3.52 12.70
N GLU A 212 6.61 -3.05 11.49
CA GLU A 212 5.91 -3.82 10.44
C GLU A 212 6.64 -5.14 10.10
N SER A 213 7.97 -5.08 9.94
CA SER A 213 8.76 -6.27 9.63
C SER A 213 8.75 -7.30 10.77
N VAL A 214 8.73 -6.86 12.03
CA VAL A 214 8.70 -7.76 13.19
C VAL A 214 7.29 -8.30 13.42
N GLU A 215 6.26 -7.50 13.15
CA GLU A 215 4.85 -7.94 13.17
C GLU A 215 4.61 -9.07 12.18
N GLU A 216 5.08 -8.93 10.92
CA GLU A 216 4.98 -9.98 9.91
C GLU A 216 5.68 -11.28 10.35
N GLU A 217 6.89 -11.17 10.92
CA GLU A 217 7.65 -12.32 11.42
C GLU A 217 6.94 -13.00 12.61
N ALA A 218 6.39 -12.22 13.54
CA ALA A 218 5.64 -12.72 14.68
C ALA A 218 4.36 -13.44 14.22
N MET A 219 3.61 -12.85 13.29
CA MET A 219 2.43 -13.46 12.68
C MET A 219 2.76 -14.79 11.97
N GLN A 220 3.85 -14.84 11.21
CA GLN A 220 4.32 -16.07 10.58
C GLN A 220 4.74 -17.13 11.62
N THR A 221 5.36 -16.70 12.71
CA THR A 221 5.76 -17.60 13.80
C THR A 221 4.54 -18.19 14.51
N CYS A 222 3.53 -17.37 14.83
CA CYS A 222 2.26 -17.82 15.39
C CYS A 222 1.52 -18.76 14.44
N ALA A 223 1.47 -18.43 13.14
CA ALA A 223 0.87 -19.29 12.13
C ALA A 223 1.55 -20.66 12.05
N ARG A 224 2.88 -20.71 12.09
CA ARG A 224 3.64 -21.97 12.09
C ARG A 224 3.36 -22.80 13.35
N ARG A 225 3.33 -22.17 14.53
CA ARG A 225 2.99 -22.85 15.79
C ARG A 225 1.57 -23.42 15.78
N ASN A 226 0.60 -22.66 15.26
CA ASN A 226 -0.77 -23.13 15.09
C ASN A 226 -0.82 -24.37 14.19
N GLU A 227 -0.04 -24.40 13.12
CA GLU A 227 0.01 -25.54 12.21
C GLU A 227 0.68 -26.78 12.80
N GLU A 228 1.75 -26.58 13.57
CA GLU A 228 2.43 -27.62 14.36
C GLU A 228 1.49 -28.20 15.42
N ALA A 229 0.65 -27.35 16.05
CA ALA A 229 -0.37 -27.77 17.01
C ALA A 229 -1.54 -28.55 16.38
N GLY A 230 -1.69 -28.52 15.05
CA GLY A 230 -2.71 -29.26 14.30
C GLY A 230 -3.83 -28.40 13.71
N TYR A 231 -3.75 -27.07 13.81
CA TYR A 231 -4.68 -26.17 13.12
C TYR A 231 -4.32 -26.05 11.63
N THR A 232 -5.33 -25.80 10.81
CA THR A 232 -5.18 -25.54 9.39
C THR A 232 -5.95 -24.30 9.03
N PHE A 233 -5.30 -23.36 8.34
CA PHE A 233 -5.92 -22.13 7.92
C PHE A 233 -6.71 -22.32 6.62
N VAL A 234 -8.02 -22.06 6.66
CA VAL A 234 -8.92 -22.25 5.52
C VAL A 234 -9.94 -21.12 5.46
N SER A 235 -9.94 -20.36 4.36
CA SER A 235 -10.92 -19.31 4.09
C SER A 235 -11.02 -18.31 5.25
N GLY A 236 -9.87 -17.74 5.64
CA GLY A 236 -9.80 -16.70 6.68
C GLY A 236 -9.84 -17.19 8.13
N ILE A 237 -9.96 -18.50 8.38
CA ILE A 237 -10.21 -19.03 9.73
C ILE A 237 -9.30 -20.22 10.02
N TRP A 238 -8.74 -20.25 11.23
CA TRP A 238 -8.05 -21.42 11.78
C TRP A 238 -9.06 -22.47 12.24
N THR A 239 -8.96 -23.67 11.67
CA THR A 239 -9.85 -24.80 11.98
C THR A 239 -9.02 -26.04 12.27
N SER A 240 -9.56 -27.02 13.00
CA SER A 240 -8.88 -28.29 13.26
C SER A 240 -9.86 -29.46 13.25
N GLY A 241 -9.33 -30.68 13.15
CA GLY A 241 -10.13 -31.90 13.21
C GLY A 241 -11.27 -31.94 12.18
N GLU A 242 -12.46 -32.30 12.65
CA GLU A 242 -13.65 -32.45 11.82
C GLU A 242 -14.14 -31.12 11.21
N GLN A 243 -14.02 -30.01 11.94
CA GLN A 243 -14.42 -28.68 11.45
C GLN A 243 -13.61 -28.27 10.21
N PHE A 244 -12.32 -28.60 10.19
CA PHE A 244 -11.47 -28.39 9.03
C PHE A 244 -11.94 -29.22 7.83
N LEU A 245 -12.21 -30.51 8.05
CA LEU A 245 -12.68 -31.42 6.99
C LEU A 245 -14.01 -30.96 6.40
N GLU A 246 -14.96 -30.56 7.24
CA GLU A 246 -16.25 -30.02 6.83
C GLU A 246 -16.09 -28.78 5.94
N ARG A 247 -15.32 -27.80 6.41
CA ARG A 247 -15.12 -26.53 5.69
C ARG A 247 -14.38 -26.74 4.37
N ALA A 248 -13.32 -27.56 4.36
CA ALA A 248 -12.57 -27.85 3.15
C ALA A 248 -13.41 -28.62 2.12
N ALA A 249 -14.18 -29.63 2.54
CA ALA A 249 -15.07 -30.38 1.67
C ALA A 249 -16.17 -29.49 1.06
N LEU A 250 -16.76 -28.59 1.87
CA LEU A 250 -17.78 -27.66 1.41
C LEU A 250 -17.24 -26.67 0.37
N LEU A 251 -16.06 -26.11 0.61
CA LEU A 251 -15.41 -25.19 -0.34
C LEU A 251 -15.06 -25.89 -1.65
N ALA A 252 -14.49 -27.09 -1.58
CA ALA A 252 -14.19 -27.92 -2.75
C ALA A 252 -15.46 -28.24 -3.55
N TYR A 253 -16.54 -28.63 -2.86
CA TYR A 253 -17.83 -28.93 -3.48
C TYR A 253 -18.40 -27.73 -4.23
N ASN A 254 -18.46 -26.56 -3.59
CA ASN A 254 -18.98 -25.33 -4.20
C ASN A 254 -18.16 -24.92 -5.42
N ARG A 255 -16.84 -25.02 -5.35
CA ARG A 255 -15.94 -24.79 -6.49
C ARG A 255 -16.24 -25.74 -7.65
N LEU A 256 -16.30 -27.04 -7.40
CA LEU A 256 -16.52 -28.04 -8.45
C LEU A 256 -17.92 -27.94 -9.06
N ASN A 257 -18.94 -27.68 -8.24
CA ASN A 257 -20.31 -27.48 -8.71
C ASN A 257 -20.44 -26.23 -9.58
N SER A 258 -19.81 -25.12 -9.20
CA SER A 258 -19.81 -23.90 -10.04
C SER A 258 -19.09 -24.12 -11.37
N LEU A 259 -17.96 -24.85 -11.39
CA LEU A 259 -17.26 -25.21 -12.61
C LEU A 259 -18.13 -26.09 -13.53
N LYS A 260 -18.84 -27.07 -12.96
CA LYS A 260 -19.78 -27.92 -13.70
C LYS A 260 -20.92 -27.10 -14.31
N GLN A 261 -21.55 -26.21 -13.54
CA GLN A 261 -22.62 -25.35 -14.05
C GLN A 261 -22.14 -24.42 -15.17
N VAL A 262 -20.93 -23.87 -15.06
CA VAL A 262 -20.33 -23.04 -16.12
C VAL A 262 -20.07 -23.87 -17.37
N ALA A 263 -19.55 -25.09 -17.23
CA ALA A 263 -19.35 -26.00 -18.35
C ALA A 263 -20.67 -26.38 -19.05
N GLU A 264 -21.72 -26.68 -18.27
CA GLU A 264 -23.06 -26.98 -18.80
C GLU A 264 -23.67 -25.80 -19.54
N LYS A 265 -23.61 -24.58 -18.97
CA LYS A 265 -24.07 -23.35 -19.64
C LYS A 265 -23.32 -23.09 -20.94
N ARG A 266 -22.00 -23.32 -20.96
CA ARG A 266 -21.19 -23.18 -22.19
C ARG A 266 -21.61 -24.21 -23.25
N ALA A 267 -21.85 -25.46 -22.85
CA ALA A 267 -22.31 -26.50 -23.77
C ALA A 267 -23.69 -26.16 -24.38
N MET A 268 -24.62 -25.63 -23.57
CA MET A 268 -25.92 -25.16 -24.06
C MET A 268 -25.78 -24.00 -25.06
N LEU A 269 -25.00 -22.97 -24.73
CA LEU A 269 -24.77 -21.83 -25.63
C LEU A 269 -24.14 -22.24 -26.97
N LEU A 270 -23.20 -23.19 -26.96
CA LEU A 270 -22.61 -23.73 -28.19
C LEU A 270 -23.64 -24.52 -29.01
N ALA A 271 -24.52 -25.27 -28.36
CA ALA A 271 -25.60 -25.97 -29.03
C ALA A 271 -26.60 -24.99 -29.67
N GLU A 272 -27.00 -23.93 -28.96
CA GLU A 272 -27.88 -22.86 -29.49
C GLU A 272 -27.26 -22.17 -30.71
N GLN A 273 -26.00 -21.73 -30.61
CA GLN A 273 -25.29 -21.13 -31.75
C GLN A 273 -25.19 -22.07 -32.95
N SER A 274 -25.01 -23.37 -32.70
CA SER A 274 -24.98 -24.36 -33.78
C SER A 274 -26.35 -24.51 -34.47
N LEU A 275 -27.44 -24.41 -33.70
CA LEU A 275 -28.80 -24.49 -34.21
C LEU A 275 -29.19 -23.22 -34.99
N GLU A 276 -28.84 -22.05 -34.49
CA GLU A 276 -29.00 -20.77 -35.19
C GLU A 276 -28.24 -20.74 -36.53
N ALA A 277 -27.00 -21.24 -36.53
CA ALA A 277 -26.21 -21.35 -37.76
C ALA A 277 -26.88 -22.29 -38.77
N GLN A 278 -27.44 -23.42 -38.32
CA GLN A 278 -28.21 -24.31 -39.19
C GLN A 278 -29.47 -23.63 -39.73
N MET A 279 -30.24 -22.93 -38.90
CA MET A 279 -31.42 -22.18 -39.33
C MET A 279 -31.10 -21.11 -40.38
N GLN A 280 -30.04 -20.33 -40.17
CA GLN A 280 -29.58 -19.33 -41.14
C GLN A 280 -29.19 -19.96 -42.48
N THR A 281 -28.56 -21.14 -42.48
CA THR A 281 -28.25 -21.84 -43.73
C THR A 281 -29.51 -22.31 -44.47
N VAL A 282 -30.55 -22.75 -43.75
CA VAL A 282 -31.83 -23.15 -44.35
C VAL A 282 -32.58 -21.93 -44.89
N GLU A 283 -32.63 -20.81 -44.16
CA GLU A 283 -33.24 -19.57 -44.64
C GLU A 283 -32.57 -19.01 -45.90
N LEU A 284 -31.23 -19.07 -45.95
CA LEU A 284 -30.46 -18.68 -47.14
C LEU A 284 -30.72 -19.61 -48.33
N SER A 285 -31.00 -20.90 -48.08
CA SER A 285 -31.37 -21.86 -49.13
C SER A 285 -32.82 -21.71 -49.61
N GLY A 286 -33.73 -21.19 -48.78
CA GLY A 286 -35.15 -20.99 -49.09
C GLY A 286 -35.46 -19.69 -49.86
N LYS A 287 -34.55 -18.72 -49.88
CA LYS A 287 -34.66 -17.52 -50.73
C LYS A 287 -34.18 -17.85 -52.15
N ILE A 288 -35.12 -18.16 -53.05
CA ILE A 288 -34.86 -18.25 -54.49
C ILE A 288 -34.26 -16.90 -54.96
N ALA A 289 -32.98 -16.89 -55.28
CA ALA A 289 -32.28 -15.69 -55.74
C ALA A 289 -32.64 -15.33 -57.20
N PRO A 290 -32.67 -14.04 -57.60
CA PRO A 290 -32.95 -13.63 -58.97
C PRO A 290 -31.78 -13.96 -59.91
N PRO A 291 -32.03 -14.14 -61.23
CA PRO A 291 -31.04 -14.65 -62.17
C PRO A 291 -30.01 -13.57 -62.52
N GLY A 292 -28.77 -13.75 -62.07
CA GLY A 292 -27.64 -12.91 -62.49
C GLY A 292 -26.35 -13.23 -61.72
N SER A 293 -25.42 -13.91 -62.38
CA SER A 293 -24.10 -14.37 -61.90
C SER A 293 -24.10 -15.49 -60.85
N TRP A 294 -24.39 -16.71 -61.30
CA TRP A 294 -24.03 -17.91 -60.56
C TRP A 294 -22.49 -18.00 -60.41
N ILE A 295 -21.99 -17.91 -59.18
CA ILE A 295 -20.71 -18.53 -58.85
C ILE A 295 -21.00 -20.02 -58.69
N SER A 296 -20.39 -20.87 -59.50
CA SER A 296 -20.66 -22.31 -59.42
C SER A 296 -20.34 -22.85 -58.01
N PRO A 297 -21.07 -23.86 -57.50
CA PRO A 297 -20.76 -24.45 -56.20
C PRO A 297 -19.30 -24.88 -56.04
N ALA A 298 -18.66 -25.31 -57.13
CA ALA A 298 -17.23 -25.63 -57.17
C ALA A 298 -16.33 -24.38 -57.02
N ALA A 299 -16.72 -23.23 -57.59
CA ALA A 299 -15.98 -21.98 -57.45
C ALA A 299 -16.09 -21.41 -56.02
N GLU A 300 -17.23 -21.55 -55.36
CA GLU A 300 -17.40 -21.10 -53.97
C GLU A 300 -16.69 -22.03 -52.96
N LEU A 301 -16.69 -23.35 -53.20
CA LEU A 301 -15.86 -24.30 -52.44
C LEU A 301 -14.37 -24.01 -52.59
N ASN A 302 -13.89 -23.72 -53.80
CA ASN A 302 -12.50 -23.34 -54.03
C ASN A 302 -12.14 -22.00 -53.39
N ARG A 303 -13.08 -21.04 -53.35
CA ARG A 303 -12.88 -19.76 -52.66
C ARG A 303 -12.78 -19.96 -51.15
N ARG A 304 -13.61 -20.82 -50.56
CA ARG A 304 -13.56 -21.18 -49.13
C ARG A 304 -12.28 -21.94 -48.79
N ALA A 305 -11.88 -22.92 -49.59
CA ALA A 305 -10.63 -23.66 -49.41
C ALA A 305 -9.40 -22.74 -49.49
N LYS A 306 -9.40 -21.74 -50.39
CA LYS A 306 -8.34 -20.71 -50.45
C LYS A 306 -8.35 -19.78 -49.23
N ALA A 307 -9.52 -19.38 -48.74
CA ALA A 307 -9.63 -18.55 -47.55
C ALA A 307 -9.19 -19.30 -46.28
N GLU A 308 -9.50 -20.59 -46.19
CA GLU A 308 -9.11 -21.44 -45.07
C GLU A 308 -7.61 -21.76 -45.07
N SER A 309 -7.02 -22.04 -46.24
CA SER A 309 -5.57 -22.22 -46.36
C SER A 309 -4.79 -20.95 -46.03
N GLN A 310 -5.26 -19.77 -46.47
CA GLN A 310 -4.69 -18.48 -46.08
C GLN A 310 -4.80 -18.23 -44.57
N ARG A 311 -5.90 -18.63 -43.94
CA ARG A 311 -6.07 -18.51 -42.49
C ARG A 311 -5.11 -19.43 -41.73
N LEU A 312 -4.91 -20.67 -42.19
CA LEU A 312 -3.95 -21.60 -41.60
C LEU A 312 -2.51 -21.12 -41.77
N GLN A 313 -2.16 -20.56 -42.92
CA GLN A 313 -0.84 -19.93 -43.15
C GLN A 313 -0.62 -18.71 -42.25
N ALA A 314 -1.64 -17.87 -42.05
CA ALA A 314 -1.54 -16.72 -41.13
C ALA A 314 -1.37 -17.16 -39.67
N ILE A 315 -2.00 -18.26 -39.25
CA ILE A 315 -1.81 -18.83 -37.90
C ILE A 315 -0.39 -19.41 -37.74
N ALA A 316 0.11 -20.12 -38.75
CA ALA A 316 1.48 -20.65 -38.73
C ALA A 316 2.52 -19.51 -38.68
N ALA A 317 2.36 -18.47 -39.50
CA ALA A 317 3.25 -17.30 -39.50
C ALA A 317 3.20 -16.53 -38.17
N ALA A 318 2.03 -16.44 -37.51
CA ALA A 318 1.92 -15.83 -36.19
C ALA A 318 2.66 -16.63 -35.12
N LYS A 319 2.58 -17.97 -35.15
CA LYS A 319 3.31 -18.85 -34.22
C LYS A 319 4.83 -18.76 -34.42
N GLU A 320 5.30 -18.70 -35.66
CA GLU A 320 6.73 -18.50 -35.94
C GLU A 320 7.23 -17.13 -35.48
N ALA A 321 6.42 -16.07 -35.62
CA ALA A 321 6.75 -14.74 -35.11
C ALA A 321 6.78 -14.69 -33.57
N GLU A 322 5.89 -15.41 -32.89
CA GLU A 322 5.91 -15.55 -31.43
C GLU A 322 7.13 -16.33 -30.93
N LEU A 323 7.48 -17.43 -31.59
CA LEU A 323 8.70 -18.19 -31.28
C LEU A 323 9.96 -17.32 -31.42
N LYS A 324 10.08 -16.55 -32.51
CA LYS A 324 11.21 -15.61 -32.70
C LYS A 324 11.25 -14.54 -31.60
N ARG A 325 10.10 -13.98 -31.20
CA ARG A 325 10.06 -13.00 -30.09
C ARG A 325 10.43 -13.64 -28.74
N GLN A 326 10.09 -14.90 -28.52
CA GLN A 326 10.49 -15.62 -27.31
C GLN A 326 11.99 -15.93 -27.30
N GLU A 327 12.56 -16.31 -28.44
CA GLU A 327 14.01 -16.49 -28.59
C GLU A 327 14.77 -15.18 -28.39
N GLU A 328 14.33 -14.07 -29.01
CA GLU A 328 14.92 -12.74 -28.79
C GLU A 328 14.80 -12.26 -27.34
N LYS A 329 13.71 -12.58 -26.64
CA LYS A 329 13.58 -12.27 -25.22
C LYS A 329 14.55 -13.09 -24.37
N LYS A 330 14.74 -14.38 -24.68
CA LYS A 330 15.69 -15.24 -23.97
C LYS A 330 17.13 -14.77 -24.18
N THR A 331 17.52 -14.42 -25.41
CA THR A 331 18.86 -13.91 -25.69
C THR A 331 19.11 -12.56 -25.01
N ARG A 332 18.14 -11.63 -25.01
CA ARG A 332 18.27 -10.37 -24.26
C ARG A 332 18.42 -10.60 -22.75
N LEU A 333 17.69 -11.56 -22.19
CA LEU A 333 17.75 -11.86 -20.77
C LEU A 333 19.08 -12.53 -20.38
N GLU A 334 19.64 -13.37 -21.25
CA GLU A 334 20.98 -13.94 -21.09
C GLU A 334 22.08 -12.88 -21.25
N GLU A 335 21.96 -11.97 -22.21
CA GLU A 335 22.88 -10.82 -22.37
C GLU A 335 22.83 -9.89 -21.15
N GLU A 336 21.66 -9.60 -20.60
CA GLU A 336 21.50 -8.77 -19.40
C GLU A 336 22.09 -9.46 -18.16
N ARG A 337 21.93 -10.79 -18.04
CA ARG A 337 22.56 -11.59 -16.97
C ARG A 337 24.08 -11.56 -17.07
N LEU A 338 24.64 -11.76 -18.28
CA LEU A 338 26.09 -11.70 -18.51
C LEU A 338 26.64 -10.28 -18.28
N ALA A 339 25.89 -9.24 -18.61
CA ALA A 339 26.28 -7.85 -18.31
C ALA A 339 26.30 -7.56 -16.80
N LYS A 340 25.30 -8.04 -16.05
CA LYS A 340 25.26 -7.94 -14.59
C LYS A 340 26.40 -8.72 -13.92
N GLU A 341 26.76 -9.89 -14.43
CA GLU A 341 27.91 -10.66 -13.93
C GLU A 341 29.24 -9.96 -14.19
N ARG A 342 29.44 -9.35 -15.38
CA ARG A 342 30.64 -8.53 -15.66
C ARG A 342 30.72 -7.30 -14.76
N GLN A 343 29.60 -6.62 -14.51
CA GLN A 343 29.57 -5.47 -13.59
C GLN A 343 29.94 -5.88 -12.16
N LYS A 344 29.44 -7.03 -11.68
CA LYS A 344 29.85 -7.56 -10.36
C LYS A 344 31.33 -7.90 -10.30
N GLN A 345 31.89 -8.53 -11.34
CA GLN A 345 33.32 -8.84 -11.41
C GLN A 345 34.20 -7.58 -11.48
N GLU A 346 33.79 -6.55 -12.22
CA GLU A 346 34.49 -5.26 -12.26
C GLU A 346 34.43 -4.52 -10.92
N GLU A 347 33.30 -4.60 -10.21
CA GLU A 347 33.14 -3.98 -8.90
C GLU A 347 33.94 -4.71 -7.83
N GLU A 348 34.01 -6.04 -7.87
CA GLU A 348 34.87 -6.86 -7.01
C GLU A 348 36.36 -6.62 -7.32
N ALA A 349 36.74 -6.51 -8.59
CA ALA A 349 38.11 -6.16 -8.98
C ALA A 349 38.49 -4.75 -8.50
N ARG A 350 37.60 -3.76 -8.59
CA ARG A 350 37.83 -2.42 -8.01
C ARG A 350 37.95 -2.47 -6.49
N LYS A 351 37.17 -3.30 -5.80
CA LYS A 351 37.27 -3.48 -4.34
C LYS A 351 38.60 -4.13 -3.95
N GLN A 352 39.07 -5.13 -4.70
CA GLN A 352 40.38 -5.74 -4.49
C GLN A 352 41.54 -4.79 -4.81
N GLN A 353 41.41 -3.98 -5.86
CA GLN A 353 42.43 -2.99 -6.23
C GLN A 353 42.50 -1.83 -5.22
N ALA A 354 41.35 -1.38 -4.71
CA ALA A 354 41.29 -0.40 -3.61
C ALA A 354 41.87 -0.95 -2.29
N LEU A 355 41.73 -2.26 -2.02
CA LEU A 355 42.38 -2.92 -0.89
C LEU A 355 43.90 -3.01 -1.05
N LEU A 356 44.40 -3.27 -2.26
CA LEU A 356 45.83 -3.29 -2.57
C LEU A 356 46.46 -1.89 -2.50
N ASP A 357 45.76 -0.86 -2.98
CA ASP A 357 46.20 0.54 -2.89
C ASP A 357 46.20 1.06 -1.43
N SER A 358 45.40 0.45 -0.54
CA SER A 358 45.39 0.79 0.89
C SER A 358 46.55 0.19 1.69
N GLN A 359 47.33 -0.73 1.12
CA GLN A 359 48.48 -1.36 1.79
C GLN A 359 49.85 -0.80 1.41
N VAL A 360 49.93 0.20 0.52
CA VAL A 360 51.22 0.71 0.05
C VAL A 360 51.32 2.23 0.28
N VAL A 361 52.16 2.57 1.28
CA VAL A 361 52.82 3.88 1.57
C VAL A 361 52.19 4.80 2.64
N MET A 362 52.86 4.85 3.79
CA MET A 362 53.16 6.07 4.56
C MET A 362 54.66 6.40 4.38
N PRO A 363 55.22 7.60 4.73
CA PRO A 363 54.74 8.99 4.92
C PRO A 363 55.70 9.98 4.13
N PRO A 364 55.92 11.32 4.41
CA PRO A 364 55.45 12.18 5.50
C PRO A 364 55.02 13.65 5.18
N THR A 365 54.28 14.20 6.14
CA THR A 365 54.09 15.62 6.55
C THR A 365 54.14 16.74 5.50
N ARG A 366 53.02 17.48 5.39
CA ARG A 366 53.06 18.96 5.48
C ARG A 366 51.71 19.56 5.85
N ALA A 367 51.80 20.59 6.69
CA ALA A 367 50.74 21.37 7.30
C ALA A 367 49.67 21.87 6.32
N ARG A 368 48.40 21.79 6.74
CA ARG A 368 47.33 22.62 6.20
C ARG A 368 46.53 23.24 7.33
N SER A 369 46.35 24.55 7.18
CA SER A 369 45.80 25.52 8.09
C SER A 369 44.40 25.16 8.59
N LYS A 370 44.22 25.33 9.90
CA LYS A 370 42.92 25.38 10.57
C LYS A 370 42.12 26.59 10.06
N MET A 371 41.13 26.37 9.19
CA MET A 371 39.95 27.23 9.15
C MET A 371 38.96 26.73 10.22
N PRO A 372 38.34 27.63 11.00
CA PRO A 372 37.63 27.24 12.20
C PRO A 372 36.30 26.55 11.85
N LEU A 373 36.06 25.43 12.53
CA LEU A 373 34.89 24.55 12.46
C LEU A 373 33.53 25.25 12.68
N TYR A 374 33.53 26.54 13.04
CA TYR A 374 32.33 27.33 13.34
C TYR A 374 31.61 27.88 12.10
N ALA A 375 32.24 27.94 10.92
CA ALA A 375 31.57 28.40 9.70
C ALA A 375 30.65 27.30 9.10
N ALA A 376 31.01 26.02 9.24
CA ALA A 376 30.17 24.91 8.78
C ALA A 376 29.00 24.64 9.74
N LEU A 377 29.21 24.78 11.05
CA LEU A 377 28.17 24.66 12.07
C LEU A 377 27.18 25.82 12.05
N ALA A 378 27.60 27.06 11.76
CA ALA A 378 26.68 28.19 11.62
C ALA A 378 25.78 28.07 10.39
N VAL A 379 26.26 27.50 9.27
CA VAL A 379 25.45 27.23 8.07
C VAL A 379 24.46 26.09 8.32
N ILE A 380 24.86 25.04 9.05
CA ILE A 380 23.98 23.93 9.39
C ILE A 380 22.93 24.36 10.43
N VAL A 381 23.29 25.19 11.42
CA VAL A 381 22.33 25.76 12.38
C VAL A 381 21.44 26.82 11.74
N LEU A 382 21.90 27.60 10.74
CA LEU A 382 21.03 28.49 9.96
C LEU A 382 20.11 27.73 8.99
N LEU A 383 20.53 26.57 8.46
CA LEU A 383 19.69 25.70 7.63
C LEU A 383 18.67 24.92 8.47
N ILE A 384 19.03 24.52 9.69
CA ILE A 384 18.13 23.83 10.62
C ILE A 384 17.21 24.85 11.32
N ALA A 385 17.70 26.00 11.77
CA ALA A 385 16.85 27.05 12.33
C ALA A 385 16.00 27.73 11.25
N GLY A 386 16.50 27.92 10.04
CA GLY A 386 15.73 28.39 8.88
C GLY A 386 14.69 27.35 8.44
N GLY A 387 15.04 26.06 8.44
CA GLY A 387 14.13 24.96 8.12
C GLY A 387 13.06 24.73 9.19
N VAL A 388 13.42 24.77 10.47
CA VAL A 388 12.50 24.61 11.60
C VAL A 388 11.62 25.84 11.77
N PHE A 389 12.13 27.06 11.57
CA PHE A 389 11.30 28.28 11.57
C PHE A 389 10.37 28.35 10.34
N TYR A 390 10.79 27.84 9.18
CA TYR A 390 9.92 27.70 8.01
C TYR A 390 8.84 26.63 8.21
N PHE A 391 9.16 25.50 8.87
CA PHE A 391 8.19 24.44 9.16
C PHE A 391 7.22 24.79 10.29
N TRP A 392 7.67 25.47 11.34
CA TRP A 392 6.80 25.89 12.44
C TRP A 392 5.90 27.08 12.09
N ARG A 393 6.33 27.97 11.18
CA ARG A 393 5.49 29.08 10.73
C ARG A 393 4.40 28.67 9.73
N ARG A 394 4.48 27.45 9.16
CA ARG A 394 3.45 26.86 8.28
C ARG A 394 2.37 26.05 9.01
N LYS A 395 2.13 26.36 10.29
CA LYS A 395 0.91 26.02 11.04
C LYS A 395 -0.18 27.10 10.88
N GLY A 396 -0.19 27.79 9.76
CA GLY A 396 -1.36 28.54 9.28
C GLY A 396 -1.89 27.81 8.06
N GLU A 397 -3.21 27.67 7.97
CA GLU A 397 -3.95 27.22 6.79
C GLU A 397 -3.56 28.07 5.57
N GLU A 398 -2.45 27.75 4.93
CA GLU A 398 -2.23 28.12 3.53
C GLU A 398 -2.92 27.02 2.71
N GLU A 399 -4.04 27.38 2.07
CA GLU A 399 -4.54 26.67 0.89
C GLU A 399 -3.33 26.33 0.01
N VAL A 400 -3.05 25.04 -0.13
CA VAL A 400 -1.97 24.58 -0.98
C VAL A 400 -2.27 25.13 -2.38
N ASP A 401 -1.32 25.88 -2.95
CA ASP A 401 -1.44 26.43 -4.30
C ASP A 401 -1.27 25.27 -5.32
N PHE A 402 -2.32 24.44 -5.46
CA PHE A 402 -2.35 23.20 -6.23
C PHE A 402 -2.18 23.43 -7.74
N GLY A 403 -2.21 24.67 -8.22
CA GLY A 403 -1.84 25.02 -9.60
C GLY A 403 -0.37 24.71 -9.93
N LYS A 404 0.53 24.75 -8.93
CA LYS A 404 1.96 24.41 -9.10
C LYS A 404 2.29 22.93 -8.92
N PHE A 405 1.29 22.12 -8.60
CA PHE A 405 1.44 20.73 -8.18
C PHE A 405 1.91 19.81 -9.33
N PHE A 406 1.54 20.11 -10.58
CA PHE A 406 1.78 19.23 -11.72
C PHE A 406 2.87 19.69 -12.70
N GLU A 407 3.52 20.82 -12.42
CA GLU A 407 4.73 21.25 -13.14
C GLU A 407 6.02 20.61 -12.55
N GLY A 408 5.96 20.13 -11.31
CA GLY A 408 7.10 19.62 -10.56
C GLY A 408 7.38 18.13 -10.77
N LYS A 409 8.57 17.79 -11.28
CA LYS A 409 9.02 16.38 -11.40
C LYS A 409 9.39 15.78 -10.04
N GLY A 410 8.95 14.55 -9.78
CA GLY A 410 9.52 13.62 -8.80
C GLY A 410 9.20 13.88 -7.33
N ARG A 411 9.77 14.92 -6.72
CA ARG A 411 9.70 15.12 -5.26
C ARG A 411 8.32 15.59 -4.80
N LEU A 412 7.70 16.51 -5.55
CA LEU A 412 6.36 17.04 -5.27
C LEU A 412 5.26 15.98 -5.40
N GLN A 413 5.38 15.08 -6.38
CA GLN A 413 4.45 13.96 -6.55
C GLN A 413 4.54 12.95 -5.38
N LYS A 414 5.75 12.63 -4.92
CA LYS A 414 5.96 11.75 -3.76
C LYS A 414 5.41 12.36 -2.47
N GLU A 415 5.68 13.64 -2.22
CA GLU A 415 5.17 14.36 -1.04
C GLU A 415 3.64 14.48 -1.03
N PHE A 416 3.00 14.55 -2.20
CA PHE A 416 1.54 14.54 -2.32
C PHE A 416 0.93 13.17 -2.04
N TRP A 417 1.41 12.10 -2.71
CA TRP A 417 0.88 10.76 -2.46
C TRP A 417 1.05 10.37 -0.99
N ALA A 418 2.19 10.71 -0.37
CA ALA A 418 2.41 10.51 1.06
C ALA A 418 1.42 11.30 1.94
N ARG A 419 1.00 12.51 1.53
CA ARG A 419 0.02 13.33 2.28
C ARG A 419 -1.42 12.84 2.09
N VAL A 420 -1.75 12.36 0.89
CA VAL A 420 -3.06 11.77 0.58
C VAL A 420 -3.21 10.42 1.27
N GLU A 421 -2.16 9.58 1.25
CA GLU A 421 -2.10 8.31 1.98
C GLU A 421 -2.12 8.51 3.51
N ALA A 422 -1.62 9.64 4.03
CA ALA A 422 -1.70 9.98 5.45
C ALA A 422 -3.10 10.38 5.95
N ASN A 423 -4.03 10.77 5.06
CA ASN A 423 -5.41 11.15 5.43
C ASN A 423 -6.43 10.67 4.37
N PRO A 424 -6.65 9.35 4.23
CA PRO A 424 -7.49 8.78 3.17
C PRO A 424 -8.98 9.14 3.32
N ASP A 425 -9.43 9.56 4.51
CA ASP A 425 -10.83 9.91 4.77
C ASP A 425 -11.22 11.30 4.27
N ARG A 426 -10.26 12.24 4.24
CA ARG A 426 -10.54 13.65 3.93
C ARG A 426 -10.38 13.98 2.45
N PHE A 427 -9.56 13.23 1.72
CA PHE A 427 -9.26 13.49 0.31
C PHE A 427 -9.54 12.25 -0.53
N LYS A 428 -10.60 12.31 -1.34
CA LYS A 428 -11.01 11.21 -2.23
C LYS A 428 -10.55 11.48 -3.66
N TYR A 429 -10.22 10.43 -4.41
CA TYR A 429 -9.66 10.55 -5.76
C TYR A 429 -9.90 9.31 -6.62
N VAL A 430 -9.89 9.52 -7.94
CA VAL A 430 -9.95 8.49 -8.98
C VAL A 430 -8.85 8.81 -10.00
N ALA A 431 -7.94 7.85 -10.23
CA ALA A 431 -6.87 8.01 -11.20
C ALA A 431 -6.67 6.73 -12.04
N TYR A 432 -6.60 6.92 -13.35
CA TYR A 432 -6.35 5.87 -14.34
C TYR A 432 -5.24 6.28 -15.30
N LEU A 433 -4.43 5.32 -15.73
CA LEU A 433 -3.34 5.52 -16.69
C LEU A 433 -3.86 5.29 -18.10
N PHE A 434 -3.49 6.18 -19.02
CA PHE A 434 -3.77 6.07 -20.44
C PHE A 434 -2.46 6.11 -21.25
N PRO A 435 -2.43 5.56 -22.48
CA PRO A 435 -1.19 5.49 -23.26
C PRO A 435 -0.66 6.86 -23.69
N HIS A 436 -1.57 7.80 -23.95
CA HIS A 436 -1.23 9.14 -24.45
C HIS A 436 -1.99 10.24 -23.70
N MET A 437 -1.37 11.43 -23.64
CA MET A 437 -1.96 12.62 -23.01
C MET A 437 -3.34 12.98 -23.59
N ASN A 438 -3.50 12.79 -24.91
CA ASN A 438 -4.76 13.09 -25.60
C ASN A 438 -5.88 12.14 -25.17
N ASP A 439 -5.55 10.88 -24.88
CA ASP A 439 -6.52 9.88 -24.44
C ASP A 439 -6.97 10.17 -23.00
N ALA A 440 -6.04 10.56 -22.12
CA ALA A 440 -6.35 11.01 -20.76
C ALA A 440 -7.23 12.27 -20.75
N ASN A 441 -6.95 13.26 -21.61
CA ASN A 441 -7.79 14.46 -21.74
C ASN A 441 -9.17 14.15 -22.32
N ASN A 442 -9.25 13.26 -23.31
CA ASN A 442 -10.52 12.81 -23.87
C ASN A 442 -11.32 11.98 -22.86
N ALA A 443 -10.66 11.26 -21.96
CA ALA A 443 -11.33 10.56 -20.87
C ALA A 443 -11.97 11.52 -19.87
N LEU A 444 -11.27 12.60 -19.49
CA LEU A 444 -11.81 13.64 -18.62
C LEU A 444 -13.05 14.32 -19.22
N SER A 445 -13.06 14.58 -20.53
CA SER A 445 -14.21 15.21 -21.19
C SER A 445 -15.45 14.31 -21.30
N LYS A 446 -15.36 13.03 -20.90
CA LYS A 446 -16.52 12.14 -20.76
C LYS A 446 -17.25 12.29 -19.44
N LEU A 447 -16.66 12.98 -18.47
CA LEU A 447 -17.26 13.24 -17.17
C LEU A 447 -18.18 14.45 -17.27
N THR A 448 -19.42 14.32 -16.82
CA THR A 448 -20.51 15.30 -16.92
C THR A 448 -20.19 16.65 -16.28
N TYR A 449 -19.31 16.63 -15.27
CA TYR A 449 -18.86 17.79 -14.52
C TYR A 449 -17.61 18.47 -15.09
N ILE A 450 -17.07 17.98 -16.22
CA ILE A 450 -15.94 18.56 -16.94
C ILE A 450 -16.39 19.04 -18.32
N ASP A 451 -16.38 20.35 -18.53
CA ASP A 451 -16.66 20.95 -19.83
C ASP A 451 -15.37 21.14 -20.62
N THR A 452 -15.47 21.01 -21.95
CA THR A 452 -14.39 21.41 -22.87
C THR A 452 -14.71 22.78 -23.45
N ALA A 453 -13.88 23.78 -23.13
CA ALA A 453 -14.01 25.12 -23.68
C ALA A 453 -13.62 25.16 -25.18
N ARG A 454 -14.02 26.24 -25.88
CA ARG A 454 -13.81 26.39 -27.34
C ARG A 454 -12.34 26.42 -27.77
N ASP A 455 -11.45 26.72 -26.84
CA ASP A 455 -9.99 26.72 -26.98
C ASP A 455 -9.34 25.35 -26.72
N GLY A 456 -10.13 24.33 -26.34
CA GLY A 456 -9.66 22.98 -26.03
C GLY A 456 -9.20 22.80 -24.58
N ASN A 457 -9.33 23.83 -23.74
CA ASN A 457 -9.04 23.73 -22.31
C ASN A 457 -10.21 23.08 -21.58
N LEU A 458 -9.88 22.20 -20.63
CA LEU A 458 -10.89 21.56 -19.77
C LEU A 458 -11.17 22.46 -18.56
N THR A 459 -12.45 22.61 -18.22
CA THR A 459 -12.93 23.37 -17.07
C THR A 459 -13.88 22.51 -16.26
N CYS A 460 -13.72 22.43 -14.94
CA CYS A 460 -14.66 21.71 -14.09
C CYS A 460 -15.68 22.68 -13.48
N LYS A 461 -16.96 22.28 -13.46
CA LYS A 461 -18.04 23.05 -12.80
C LYS A 461 -17.95 22.99 -11.28
N ARG A 462 -17.20 22.04 -10.74
CA ARG A 462 -17.10 21.73 -9.32
C ARG A 462 -15.73 22.11 -8.79
N ASP A 463 -15.68 22.45 -7.52
CA ASP A 463 -14.46 22.83 -6.80
C ASP A 463 -13.66 21.58 -6.40
N ILE A 464 -13.21 20.85 -7.43
CA ILE A 464 -12.41 19.64 -7.34
C ILE A 464 -11.20 19.76 -8.26
N PHE A 465 -10.15 19.00 -7.95
CA PHE A 465 -8.94 18.96 -8.78
C PHE A 465 -9.12 17.93 -9.89
N PHE A 466 -8.76 18.29 -11.10
CA PHE A 466 -8.82 17.41 -12.26
C PHE A 466 -7.71 17.75 -13.26
N GLY A 467 -7.28 16.74 -14.04
CA GLY A 467 -6.35 16.96 -15.15
C GLY A 467 -5.67 15.69 -15.65
N ALA A 468 -5.00 15.81 -16.79
CA ALA A 468 -4.18 14.76 -17.38
C ALA A 468 -2.70 15.09 -17.22
N TYR A 469 -1.91 14.13 -16.74
CA TYR A 469 -0.53 14.37 -16.33
C TYR A 469 0.44 13.34 -16.88
N PRO A 470 1.67 13.71 -17.28
CA PRO A 470 2.60 12.77 -17.87
C PRO A 470 3.17 11.84 -16.79
N HIS A 471 3.18 10.54 -17.06
CA HIS A 471 3.75 9.49 -16.22
C HIS A 471 4.77 8.66 -17.03
N GLN A 472 5.63 7.89 -16.35
CA GLN A 472 6.71 7.14 -17.02
C GLN A 472 6.20 6.15 -18.07
N GLU A 473 4.96 5.69 -17.91
CA GLU A 473 4.30 4.66 -18.73
C GLU A 473 3.14 5.22 -19.57
N GLY A 474 2.93 6.55 -19.60
CA GLY A 474 1.82 7.16 -20.34
C GLY A 474 1.38 8.51 -19.77
N ALA A 475 0.08 8.68 -19.59
CA ALA A 475 -0.53 9.85 -18.96
C ALA A 475 -1.61 9.43 -17.95
N VAL A 476 -1.54 9.96 -16.73
CA VAL A 476 -2.53 9.72 -15.68
C VAL A 476 -3.66 10.73 -15.81
N CYS A 477 -4.87 10.23 -16.04
CA CYS A 477 -6.11 10.94 -15.88
C CYS A 477 -6.46 10.95 -14.38
N PHE A 478 -6.64 12.13 -13.79
CA PHE A 478 -6.87 12.29 -12.36
C PHE A 478 -8.08 13.19 -12.10
N VAL A 479 -8.91 12.79 -11.13
CA VAL A 479 -9.94 13.60 -10.48
C VAL A 479 -9.86 13.37 -8.98
N GLY A 480 -9.83 14.41 -8.16
CA GLY A 480 -9.76 14.28 -6.71
C GLY A 480 -9.99 15.58 -5.95
N GLY A 481 -10.25 15.50 -4.66
CA GLY A 481 -10.47 16.69 -3.82
C GLY A 481 -11.14 16.38 -2.49
N GLU A 482 -11.12 17.35 -1.58
CA GLU A 482 -11.90 17.28 -0.33
C GLU A 482 -13.41 17.36 -0.60
N LYS A 483 -13.81 17.99 -1.71
CA LYS A 483 -15.21 18.15 -2.14
C LYS A 483 -15.64 17.12 -3.19
N LEU A 484 -14.89 16.04 -3.40
CA LEU A 484 -15.28 14.96 -4.30
C LEU A 484 -16.34 14.08 -3.61
N ASN A 485 -17.61 14.36 -3.89
CA ASN A 485 -18.74 13.61 -3.35
C ASN A 485 -18.90 12.22 -3.99
N TYR A 486 -19.82 11.42 -3.46
CA TYR A 486 -20.07 10.05 -3.93
C TYR A 486 -20.44 9.98 -5.42
N ALA A 487 -21.34 10.84 -5.89
CA ALA A 487 -21.80 10.84 -7.29
C ALA A 487 -20.65 11.05 -8.29
N LEU A 488 -19.83 12.07 -8.06
CA LEU A 488 -18.71 12.42 -8.92
C LEU A 488 -17.63 11.32 -8.87
N TRP A 489 -17.33 10.80 -7.68
CA TRP A 489 -16.40 9.68 -7.52
C TRP A 489 -16.91 8.42 -8.24
N ARG A 490 -18.21 8.11 -8.10
CA ARG A 490 -18.83 6.93 -8.70
C ARG A 490 -18.82 7.03 -10.22
N GLU A 491 -19.19 8.18 -10.76
CA GLU A 491 -19.15 8.47 -12.19
C GLU A 491 -17.75 8.25 -12.77
N ALA A 492 -16.72 8.86 -12.18
CA ALA A 492 -15.34 8.65 -12.63
C ALA A 492 -14.90 7.19 -12.50
N SER A 493 -15.24 6.53 -11.39
CA SER A 493 -14.87 5.13 -11.16
C SER A 493 -15.56 4.15 -12.11
N ALA A 494 -16.71 4.52 -12.68
CA ALA A 494 -17.48 3.69 -13.60
C ALA A 494 -17.15 3.98 -15.07
N ILE A 495 -16.96 5.25 -15.44
CA ILE A 495 -16.73 5.65 -16.83
C ILE A 495 -15.28 5.42 -17.25
N LEU A 496 -14.30 5.83 -16.43
CA LEU A 496 -12.88 5.78 -16.80
C LEU A 496 -12.36 4.36 -17.14
N PRO A 497 -12.67 3.28 -16.39
CA PRO A 497 -12.15 1.94 -16.71
C PRO A 497 -12.73 1.34 -18.00
N GLU A 498 -13.91 1.79 -18.43
CA GLU A 498 -14.56 1.29 -19.66
C GLU A 498 -13.97 1.93 -20.93
N LEU A 499 -13.13 2.95 -20.78
CA LEU A 499 -12.52 3.64 -21.92
C LEU A 499 -11.33 2.85 -22.51
N PRO A 500 -11.16 2.84 -23.84
CA PRO A 500 -10.08 2.09 -24.48
C PRO A 500 -8.70 2.56 -24.01
N GLY A 501 -7.87 1.61 -23.55
CA GLY A 501 -6.51 1.90 -23.11
C GLY A 501 -6.39 2.38 -21.66
N ALA A 502 -7.50 2.43 -20.91
CA ALA A 502 -7.46 2.70 -19.47
C ALA A 502 -6.82 1.53 -18.71
N GLU A 503 -5.79 1.82 -17.93
CA GLU A 503 -5.15 0.90 -16.99
C GLU A 503 -5.33 1.44 -15.57
N TYR A 504 -5.61 0.54 -14.62
CA TYR A 504 -5.79 0.92 -13.23
C TYR A 504 -4.51 1.58 -12.69
N PHE A 505 -4.65 2.77 -12.09
CA PHE A 505 -3.52 3.46 -11.46
C PHE A 505 -3.69 3.54 -9.94
N LYS A 506 -4.58 4.41 -9.46
CA LYS A 506 -4.92 4.51 -8.03
C LYS A 506 -6.34 5.07 -7.87
N VAL A 507 -7.19 4.38 -7.11
CA VAL A 507 -8.56 4.86 -6.79
C VAL A 507 -8.75 4.77 -5.27
N SER A 508 -9.22 5.85 -4.64
CA SER A 508 -9.51 5.86 -3.21
C SER A 508 -10.73 4.99 -2.88
N THR A 509 -10.91 4.65 -1.60
CA THR A 509 -12.21 4.15 -1.08
C THR A 509 -13.35 5.11 -1.43
N GLU A 510 -14.59 4.63 -1.43
CA GLU A 510 -15.76 5.48 -1.63
C GLU A 510 -15.84 6.64 -0.60
N PRO A 511 -16.29 7.84 -1.01
CA PRO A 511 -16.61 8.92 -0.07
C PRO A 511 -17.68 8.50 0.94
N ALA A 512 -17.45 8.78 2.22
CA ALA A 512 -18.43 8.49 3.26
C ALA A 512 -19.62 9.45 3.12
N VAL A 513 -20.81 8.91 2.86
CA VAL A 513 -22.04 9.69 2.74
C VAL A 513 -22.59 9.99 4.13
N ARG A 514 -22.63 11.27 4.52
CA ARG A 514 -23.24 11.68 5.80
C ARG A 514 -24.75 11.86 5.62
N LEU A 515 -25.52 10.90 6.14
CA LEU A 515 -26.95 11.05 6.34
C LEU A 515 -27.23 11.34 7.81
N GLU A 516 -27.83 12.49 8.10
CA GLU A 516 -28.43 12.77 9.39
C GLU A 516 -29.81 12.14 9.42
N LEU A 517 -29.84 10.83 9.69
CA LEU A 517 -31.08 10.11 9.96
C LEU A 517 -31.60 10.55 11.33
N PRO A 518 -32.90 10.85 11.47
CA PRO A 518 -33.48 11.14 12.77
C PRO A 518 -33.35 9.90 13.67
N ASP A 519 -33.20 10.12 14.97
CA ASP A 519 -32.97 9.05 15.94
C ASP A 519 -34.11 8.02 15.92
N MET A 520 -33.86 6.89 15.27
CA MET A 520 -34.81 5.79 15.07
C MET A 520 -35.26 5.19 16.41
N THR A 521 -34.47 5.34 17.47
CA THR A 521 -34.81 4.87 18.82
C THR A 521 -35.75 5.82 19.57
N ALA A 522 -35.62 7.14 19.34
CA ALA A 522 -36.55 8.14 19.88
C ALA A 522 -37.90 8.12 19.14
N ILE A 523 -37.90 7.83 17.83
CA ILE A 523 -39.12 7.75 17.01
C ILE A 523 -39.91 6.45 17.28
N SER A 524 -39.22 5.35 17.59
CA SER A 524 -39.87 4.07 17.91
C SER A 524 -40.42 4.00 19.35
N SER A 525 -39.93 4.83 20.27
CA SER A 525 -40.48 4.92 21.64
C SER A 525 -41.85 5.60 21.74
N ASP A 526 -42.22 6.42 20.75
CA ASP A 526 -43.55 7.06 20.64
C ASP A 526 -44.59 6.17 19.91
N GLY A 527 -44.22 4.94 19.53
CA GLY A 527 -45.17 3.92 19.06
C GLY A 527 -45.81 4.13 17.68
N GLU A 528 -45.41 5.17 16.93
CA GLU A 528 -46.22 5.64 15.80
C GLU A 528 -45.57 5.56 14.40
N LEU A 529 -44.27 5.30 14.28
CA LEU A 529 -43.57 5.20 12.98
C LEU A 529 -42.83 3.87 12.84
N GLN A 530 -43.50 2.86 12.29
CA GLN A 530 -42.84 1.61 11.86
C GLN A 530 -42.17 1.81 10.50
N ILE A 531 -40.94 2.31 10.49
CA ILE A 531 -40.14 2.47 9.27
C ILE A 531 -39.24 1.26 9.11
N LYS A 532 -39.40 0.52 8.01
CA LYS A 532 -38.54 -0.61 7.67
C LYS A 532 -37.48 -0.17 6.67
N SER A 533 -36.20 -0.34 6.99
CA SER A 533 -35.13 -0.15 5.99
C SER A 533 -35.15 -1.32 5.01
N LEU A 534 -35.18 -1.01 3.71
CA LEU A 534 -35.14 -1.97 2.60
C LEU A 534 -33.73 -2.12 2.01
N GLY A 535 -32.76 -1.33 2.47
CA GLY A 535 -31.38 -1.35 2.01
C GLY A 535 -30.97 -0.11 1.22
N VAL A 536 -29.82 -0.21 0.55
CA VAL A 536 -29.20 0.88 -0.22
C VAL A 536 -28.91 0.38 -1.63
N GLU A 537 -29.27 1.17 -2.64
CA GLU A 537 -29.07 0.85 -4.06
C GLU A 537 -28.46 2.04 -4.80
N ASP A 538 -27.61 1.80 -5.79
CA ASP A 538 -27.13 2.84 -6.69
C ASP A 538 -28.12 3.01 -7.85
N VAL A 539 -28.64 4.22 -8.04
CA VAL A 539 -29.59 4.55 -9.09
C VAL A 539 -28.95 5.58 -10.03
N THR A 540 -29.17 5.40 -11.33
CA THR A 540 -28.78 6.38 -12.35
C THR A 540 -30.03 7.10 -12.85
N ASN A 541 -30.03 8.43 -12.83
CA ASN A 541 -31.16 9.20 -13.34
C ASN A 541 -31.16 9.25 -14.89
N GLU A 542 -32.23 9.78 -15.49
CA GLU A 542 -32.35 9.91 -16.95
C GLU A 542 -31.27 10.81 -17.59
N LEU A 543 -30.63 11.66 -16.78
CA LEU A 543 -29.53 12.54 -17.17
C LEU A 543 -28.15 11.85 -17.07
N GLY A 544 -28.10 10.59 -16.61
CA GLY A 544 -26.88 9.81 -16.46
C GLY A 544 -26.11 10.07 -15.16
N GLU A 545 -26.67 10.83 -14.23
CA GLU A 545 -26.05 11.14 -12.93
C GLU A 545 -26.26 9.98 -11.95
N PHE A 546 -25.18 9.60 -11.26
CA PHE A 546 -25.19 8.52 -10.28
C PHE A 546 -25.65 9.06 -8.92
N SER A 547 -26.60 8.35 -8.30
CA SER A 547 -27.08 8.66 -6.96
C SER A 547 -27.14 7.42 -6.07
N ARG A 548 -26.76 7.56 -4.80
CA ARG A 548 -26.97 6.52 -3.79
C ARG A 548 -28.37 6.67 -3.20
N CYS A 549 -29.22 5.67 -3.44
CA CYS A 549 -30.60 5.63 -2.98
C CYS A 549 -30.72 4.79 -1.70
N TYR A 550 -31.23 5.38 -0.63
CA TYR A 550 -31.57 4.69 0.61
C TYR A 550 -33.06 4.39 0.62
N ARG A 551 -33.42 3.10 0.62
CA ARG A 551 -34.81 2.64 0.51
C ARG A 551 -35.37 2.29 1.88
N TYR A 552 -36.59 2.79 2.12
CA TYR A 552 -37.37 2.55 3.33
C TYR A 552 -38.80 2.19 2.94
N SER A 553 -39.55 1.54 3.84
CA SER A 553 -40.96 1.22 3.65
C SER A 553 -41.78 1.64 4.87
N VAL A 554 -42.93 2.23 4.62
CA VAL A 554 -43.86 2.77 5.62
C VAL A 554 -45.31 2.52 5.20
N GLU A 555 -46.23 2.41 6.16
CA GLU A 555 -47.62 2.00 5.92
C GLU A 555 -48.52 3.07 5.29
N SER A 556 -48.16 4.37 5.36
CA SER A 556 -48.97 5.47 4.82
C SER A 556 -48.14 6.62 4.25
N LYS A 557 -48.76 7.38 3.33
CA LYS A 557 -48.18 8.59 2.73
C LYS A 557 -47.83 9.66 3.76
N GLU A 558 -48.71 9.91 4.73
CA GLU A 558 -48.52 10.91 5.79
C GLU A 558 -47.25 10.63 6.60
N ARG A 559 -47.00 9.36 6.92
CA ARG A 559 -45.83 8.92 7.68
C ARG A 559 -44.55 8.95 6.86
N ALA A 560 -44.63 8.65 5.57
CA ALA A 560 -43.50 8.79 4.65
C ALA A 560 -43.06 10.26 4.55
N LEU A 561 -44.01 11.20 4.41
CA LEU A 561 -43.71 12.64 4.38
C LEU A 561 -43.12 13.12 5.70
N GLU A 562 -43.66 12.71 6.85
CA GLU A 562 -43.13 13.05 8.18
C GLU A 562 -41.66 12.60 8.36
N PHE A 563 -41.34 11.39 7.90
CA PHE A 563 -39.97 10.86 7.93
C PHE A 563 -39.03 11.64 7.01
N LEU A 564 -39.49 11.92 5.78
CA LEU A 564 -38.70 12.68 4.81
C LEU A 564 -38.48 14.12 5.28
N GLU A 565 -39.46 14.78 5.91
CA GLU A 565 -39.29 16.12 6.48
C GLU A 565 -38.21 16.17 7.56
N LYS A 566 -38.18 15.17 8.45
CA LYS A 566 -37.22 15.07 9.55
C LYS A 566 -35.81 14.64 9.13
N THR A 567 -35.66 14.06 7.94
CA THR A 567 -34.36 13.57 7.44
C THR A 567 -33.65 14.63 6.61
N ALA A 568 -32.43 15.01 6.97
CA ALA A 568 -31.65 15.98 6.21
C ALA A 568 -30.73 15.27 5.19
N VAL A 569 -30.88 15.62 3.91
CA VAL A 569 -29.97 15.19 2.84
C VAL A 569 -28.97 16.32 2.62
N GLY A 570 -27.72 16.11 3.04
CA GLY A 570 -26.67 17.15 3.03
C GLY A 570 -25.77 17.17 1.80
N GLU A 571 -25.89 16.17 0.90
CA GLU A 571 -24.97 15.96 -0.21
C GLU A 571 -25.73 15.69 -1.52
N GLU A 572 -25.23 16.28 -2.62
CA GLU A 572 -25.70 15.96 -3.97
C GLU A 572 -25.38 14.51 -4.34
N GLY A 573 -26.28 13.84 -5.05
CA GLY A 573 -26.12 12.42 -5.41
C GLY A 573 -26.55 11.44 -4.32
N VAL A 574 -27.30 11.92 -3.32
CA VAL A 574 -27.91 11.09 -2.29
C VAL A 574 -29.42 11.27 -2.37
N VAL A 575 -30.14 10.16 -2.43
CA VAL A 575 -31.59 10.14 -2.53
C VAL A 575 -32.15 9.17 -1.49
N ILE A 576 -33.30 9.50 -0.92
CA ILE A 576 -34.04 8.63 0.00
C ILE A 576 -35.36 8.30 -0.66
N HIS A 577 -35.68 7.01 -0.81
CA HIS A 577 -36.99 6.55 -1.28
C HIS A 577 -37.75 5.87 -0.13
N VAL A 578 -39.02 6.22 0.00
CA VAL A 578 -39.94 5.62 0.96
C VAL A 578 -41.11 5.00 0.21
N GLU A 579 -41.19 3.68 0.26
CA GLU A 579 -42.23 2.88 -0.36
C GLU A 579 -43.45 2.79 0.54
N THR A 580 -44.60 3.19 -0.01
CA THR A 580 -45.91 3.09 0.65
C THR A 580 -46.91 2.36 -0.27
N PRO A 581 -48.04 1.89 0.26
CA PRO A 581 -49.12 1.34 -0.58
C PRO A 581 -49.70 2.33 -1.61
N GLU A 582 -49.50 3.64 -1.41
CA GLU A 582 -50.03 4.72 -2.24
C GLU A 582 -49.07 5.18 -3.35
N GLY A 583 -47.78 4.84 -3.25
CA GLY A 583 -46.74 5.29 -4.16
C GLY A 583 -45.35 5.36 -3.51
N VAL A 584 -44.36 5.83 -4.27
CA VAL A 584 -42.98 6.03 -3.81
C VAL A 584 -42.72 7.52 -3.60
N PHE A 585 -42.32 7.89 -2.39
CA PHE A 585 -41.98 9.26 -2.02
C PHE A 585 -40.48 9.40 -1.86
N GLY A 586 -39.90 10.40 -2.52
CA GLY A 586 -38.47 10.64 -2.55
C GLY A 586 -38.07 11.92 -1.82
N LYS A 587 -36.86 11.98 -1.30
CA LYS A 587 -36.19 13.23 -0.92
C LYS A 587 -34.76 13.25 -1.43
N ASP A 588 -34.40 14.35 -2.05
CA ASP A 588 -33.03 14.69 -2.46
C ASP A 588 -32.63 16.04 -1.85
N LEU A 589 -31.53 16.63 -2.33
CA LEU A 589 -31.07 17.96 -1.92
C LEU A 589 -32.07 19.09 -2.26
N ASN A 590 -32.90 18.90 -3.30
CA ASN A 590 -33.83 19.91 -3.80
C ASN A 590 -35.18 19.88 -3.06
N GLY A 591 -35.48 18.78 -2.36
CA GLY A 591 -36.63 18.67 -1.50
C GLY A 591 -37.34 17.31 -1.63
N ILE A 592 -38.60 17.27 -1.21
CA ILE A 592 -39.44 16.08 -1.28
C ILE A 592 -40.15 16.04 -2.64
N PHE A 593 -40.18 14.88 -3.27
CA PHE A 593 -40.85 14.62 -4.55
C PHE A 593 -41.63 13.30 -4.53
N GLU A 594 -42.55 13.14 -5.48
CA GLU A 594 -43.37 11.92 -5.67
C GLU A 594 -43.01 11.32 -7.04
N MET A 595 -42.78 10.00 -7.09
CA MET A 595 -42.36 9.27 -8.29
C MET A 595 -43.53 8.67 -9.06
#